data_AF-A0A957EJP4-F1
#
_entry.id   AF-A0A957EJP4-F1
#
_cell.length_a   1.000
_cell.length_b   1.000
_cell.length_c   1.000
_cell.angle_alpha   90.00
_cell.angle_beta   90.00
_cell.angle_gamma   90.00
#
_symmetry.space_group_name_H-M   'P 1'
#
loop_
_entity.id
_entity.type
_entity.pdbx_description
1 polymer ?
#
loop_
_entity_poly.entity_id
_entity_poly.type
_entity_poly.pdbx_seq_one_letter_code
_entity_poly.pdbx_strand_id
1 'polypeptide(L)'
;MSGPNKKEYGFCPDCDSRIKIKAPRLGQKVTCHACGTVLEVVDTSPLELDWAFDEGFDFDELETKLEDKKERSAQREEDFGLF
;
A
#
# COMPACT_ATOMS: atom_id res chain seq x y z
N MET A 1 -7.56 -17.77 -36.73
CA MET A 1 -8.61 -17.74 -35.68
C MET A 1 -8.07 -18.43 -34.44
N SER A 2 -8.38 -17.86 -33.27
CA SER A 2 -8.23 -18.41 -31.91
C SER A 2 -6.80 -18.48 -31.33
N GLY A 3 -6.48 -17.55 -30.44
CA GLY A 3 -5.39 -17.62 -29.46
C GLY A 3 -5.87 -17.00 -28.13
N PRO A 4 -5.60 -17.63 -26.98
CA PRO A 4 -6.66 -18.00 -26.03
C PRO A 4 -6.92 -16.91 -24.98
N ASN A 5 -8.20 -16.74 -24.65
CA ASN A 5 -8.75 -16.41 -23.33
C ASN A 5 -7.67 -16.04 -22.29
N LYS A 6 -7.14 -14.81 -22.38
CA LYS A 6 -6.13 -14.32 -21.43
C LYS A 6 -6.81 -14.35 -20.09
N LYS A 7 -6.30 -15.11 -19.13
CA LYS A 7 -6.87 -15.16 -17.79
C LYS A 7 -6.70 -13.77 -17.17
N GLU A 8 -7.75 -12.96 -17.26
CA GLU A 8 -7.86 -11.59 -16.77
C GLU A 8 -8.13 -11.52 -15.26
N TYR A 9 -7.80 -12.59 -14.51
CA TYR A 9 -8.05 -12.65 -13.07
C TYR A 9 -6.77 -12.97 -12.31
N GLY A 10 -6.54 -12.22 -11.24
CA GLY A 10 -5.49 -12.42 -10.24
C GLY A 10 -6.12 -12.59 -8.87
N PHE A 11 -5.30 -12.81 -7.85
CA PHE A 11 -5.72 -12.91 -6.46
C PHE A 11 -5.10 -11.78 -5.66
N CYS A 12 -5.87 -11.26 -4.69
CA CYS A 12 -5.35 -10.31 -3.73
C CYS A 12 -4.41 -11.03 -2.75
N PRO A 13 -3.15 -10.58 -2.58
CA PRO A 13 -2.20 -11.21 -1.64
C PRO A 13 -2.57 -11.00 -0.17
N ASP A 14 -3.56 -10.14 0.12
CA ASP A 14 -3.95 -9.73 1.48
C ASP A 14 -5.22 -10.43 1.99
N CYS A 15 -6.18 -10.71 1.09
CA CYS A 15 -7.47 -11.32 1.47
C CYS A 15 -7.88 -12.52 0.58
N ASP A 16 -7.00 -12.96 -0.32
CA ASP A 16 -7.22 -14.05 -1.29
C ASP A 16 -8.44 -13.87 -2.22
N SER A 17 -9.03 -12.67 -2.25
CA SER A 17 -10.17 -12.38 -3.11
C SER A 17 -9.76 -12.36 -4.58
N ARG A 18 -10.62 -12.91 -5.44
CA ARG A 18 -10.40 -12.89 -6.90
C ARG A 18 -10.67 -11.49 -7.44
N ILE A 19 -9.69 -10.93 -8.14
CA ILE A 19 -9.77 -9.62 -8.78
C ILE A 19 -9.76 -9.83 -10.29
N LYS A 20 -10.74 -9.25 -11.00
CA LYS A 20 -10.81 -9.26 -12.46
C LYS A 20 -10.38 -7.91 -13.02
N ILE A 21 -9.37 -7.91 -13.88
CA ILE A 21 -8.82 -6.70 -14.50
C ILE A 21 -8.98 -6.83 -16.01
N LYS A 22 -9.72 -5.92 -16.63
CA LYS A 22 -9.86 -5.86 -18.09
C LYS A 22 -8.58 -5.29 -18.69
N ALA A 23 -8.00 -6.00 -19.65
CA ALA A 23 -6.77 -5.57 -20.35
C ALA A 23 -5.66 -5.06 -19.38
N PRO A 24 -5.15 -5.94 -18.48
CA PRO A 24 -4.16 -5.55 -17.47
C PRO A 24 -2.89 -5.00 -18.11
N ARG A 25 -2.34 -3.93 -17.54
CA ARG A 25 -1.06 -3.32 -17.94
C ARG A 25 -0.07 -3.41 -16.80
N LEU A 26 1.19 -3.72 -17.10
CA LEU A 26 2.27 -3.65 -16.11
C LEU A 26 2.33 -2.25 -15.49
N GLY A 27 2.49 -2.20 -14.17
CA GLY A 27 2.50 -0.96 -13.37
C GLY A 27 1.13 -0.37 -13.08
N GLN A 28 0.04 -1.02 -13.53
CA GLN A 28 -1.31 -0.52 -13.26
C GLN A 28 -1.67 -0.73 -11.79
N LYS A 29 -2.02 0.37 -11.09
CA LYS A 29 -2.59 0.31 -9.74
C LYS A 29 -4.08 -0.04 -9.78
N VAL A 30 -4.52 -0.95 -8.92
CA VAL A 30 -5.90 -1.40 -8.76
C VAL A 30 -6.24 -1.55 -7.28
N THR A 31 -7.47 -1.21 -6.90
CA THR A 31 -7.93 -1.38 -5.51
C THR A 31 -8.72 -2.68 -5.38
N CYS A 32 -8.40 -3.50 -4.38
CA CYS A 32 -9.15 -4.70 -4.06
C CYS A 32 -10.56 -4.34 -3.57
N HIS A 33 -11.60 -4.86 -4.21
CA HIS A 33 -13.00 -4.59 -3.82
C HIS A 33 -13.41 -5.23 -2.50
N ALA A 34 -12.66 -6.23 -2.02
CA ALA A 34 -12.98 -6.99 -0.81
C ALA A 34 -12.36 -6.39 0.46
N CYS A 35 -11.06 -6.02 0.43
CA CYS A 35 -10.35 -5.46 1.60
C CYS A 35 -9.98 -3.98 1.46
N GLY A 36 -10.04 -3.41 0.25
CA GLY A 36 -9.64 -2.02 0.01
C GLY A 36 -8.13 -1.81 -0.24
N THR A 37 -7.32 -2.87 -0.17
CA THR A 37 -5.86 -2.78 -0.40
C THR A 37 -5.54 -2.35 -1.83
N VAL A 38 -4.61 -1.41 -1.98
CA VAL A 38 -4.12 -0.94 -3.28
C VAL A 38 -3.00 -1.88 -3.74
N LEU A 39 -3.15 -2.43 -4.94
CA LEU A 39 -2.27 -3.42 -5.54
C LEU A 39 -1.76 -2.90 -6.89
N GLU A 40 -0.64 -3.44 -7.34
CA GLU A 40 -0.02 -3.14 -8.63
C GLU A 40 0.09 -4.41 -9.48
N VAL A 41 -0.16 -4.26 -10.78
CA VAL A 41 0.04 -5.35 -11.75
C VAL A 41 1.53 -5.52 -12.06
N VAL A 42 2.10 -6.63 -11.60
CA VAL A 42 3.52 -6.98 -11.78
C VAL A 42 3.76 -8.00 -12.91
N ASP A 43 2.74 -8.76 -13.30
CA ASP A 43 2.73 -9.61 -14.49
C ASP A 43 1.32 -9.62 -15.12
N THR A 44 1.24 -9.78 -16.44
CA THR A 44 -0.03 -9.83 -17.19
C THR A 44 -0.34 -11.20 -17.79
N SER A 45 0.57 -12.18 -17.70
CA SER A 45 0.37 -13.53 -18.26
C SER A 45 1.31 -14.57 -17.62
N PRO A 46 0.97 -15.12 -16.43
CA PRO A 46 -0.29 -15.00 -15.69
C PRO A 46 -0.48 -13.63 -15.02
N LEU A 47 -1.72 -13.24 -14.73
CA LEU A 47 -1.99 -11.98 -14.04
C LEU A 47 -1.55 -12.10 -12.57
N GLU A 48 -0.52 -11.35 -12.20
CA GLU A 48 0.01 -11.28 -10.83
C GLU A 48 -0.10 -9.86 -10.27
N LEU A 49 -0.38 -9.78 -8.97
CA LEU A 49 -0.61 -8.55 -8.22
C LEU A 49 0.27 -8.52 -7.00
N ASP A 50 0.89 -7.38 -6.73
CA ASP A 50 1.69 -7.11 -5.53
C ASP A 50 1.16 -5.84 -4.82
N TRP A 51 1.58 -5.58 -3.58
CA TRP A 51 1.19 -4.36 -2.86
C TRP A 51 1.71 -3.12 -3.58
N ALA A 52 0.80 -2.19 -3.90
CA ALA A 52 1.21 -0.89 -4.42
C ALA A 52 1.70 -0.04 -3.25
N PHE A 53 3.01 -0.03 -3.02
CA PHE A 53 3.60 0.96 -2.13
C PHE A 53 3.30 2.35 -2.70
N ASP A 54 2.77 3.23 -1.85
CA ASP A 54 2.69 4.63 -2.21
C ASP A 54 4.10 5.19 -2.10
N GLU A 55 4.69 5.60 -3.23
CA GLU A 55 6.01 6.25 -3.29
C GLU A 55 6.03 7.61 -2.55
N GLY A 56 4.95 7.97 -1.83
CA GLY A 56 4.79 9.19 -1.06
C GLY A 56 5.07 9.05 0.45
N PHE A 57 5.47 7.90 0.96
CA PHE A 57 6.01 7.80 2.32
C PHE A 57 7.49 8.21 2.32
N ASP A 58 7.74 9.52 2.32
CA ASP A 58 9.05 10.08 2.68
C ASP A 58 9.33 9.69 4.14
N PHE A 59 10.12 8.63 4.32
CA PHE A 59 10.49 8.09 5.63
C PHE A 59 11.17 9.18 6.50
N ASP A 60 11.94 10.05 5.86
CA ASP A 60 12.60 11.22 6.47
C ASP A 60 11.58 12.23 7.07
N GLU A 61 10.42 12.45 6.44
CA GLU A 61 9.39 13.36 6.97
C GLU A 61 8.69 12.77 8.21
N LEU A 62 8.53 11.44 8.25
CA LEU A 62 7.90 10.75 9.38
C LEU A 62 8.83 10.73 10.61
N GLU A 63 10.14 10.53 10.41
CA GLU A 63 11.15 10.56 11.49
C GLU A 63 11.19 11.93 12.17
N THR A 64 11.28 13.00 11.38
CA THR A 64 11.31 14.38 11.90
C THR A 64 10.10 14.68 12.80
N LYS A 65 8.90 14.29 12.38
CA LYS A 65 7.65 14.49 13.14
C LYS A 65 7.59 13.71 14.47
N LEU A 66 8.37 12.64 14.62
CA LEU A 66 8.44 11.84 15.84
C LEU A 66 9.43 12.44 16.85
N GLU A 67 10.55 13.00 16.38
CA GLU A 67 11.53 13.69 17.21
C GLU A 67 10.94 14.94 17.88
N ASP A 68 10.26 15.81 17.11
CA ASP A 68 9.54 16.99 17.63
C ASP A 68 8.49 16.65 18.70
N LYS A 69 7.87 15.47 18.60
CA LYS A 69 6.88 15.01 19.59
C LYS A 69 7.55 14.58 20.89
N LYS A 70 8.73 13.96 20.81
CA LYS A 70 9.46 13.42 21.96
C LYS A 70 9.97 14.53 22.87
N GLU A 71 10.52 15.61 22.31
CA GLU A 71 11.03 16.75 23.07
C GLU A 71 9.92 17.47 23.85
N ARG A 72 8.76 17.66 23.21
CA ARG A 72 7.61 18.34 23.83
C ARG A 72 6.96 17.55 24.98
N SER A 73 7.10 16.22 25.00
CA SER A 73 6.66 15.39 26.12
C SER A 73 7.61 15.42 27.31
N ALA A 74 8.92 15.62 27.10
CA ALA A 74 9.90 15.69 28.18
C ALA A 74 9.77 16.98 29.01
N GLN A 75 9.34 18.08 28.39
CA GLN A 75 9.23 19.39 29.05
C GLN A 75 8.02 19.55 29.99
N ARG A 76 7.04 18.63 29.94
CA ARG A 76 5.81 18.72 30.77
C ARG A 76 5.97 18.11 32.16
N GLU A 77 6.97 17.25 32.36
CA GLU A 77 7.23 16.64 33.69
C GLU A 77 8.02 17.57 34.62
N GLU A 78 8.75 18.56 34.08
CA GLU A 78 9.59 19.45 34.89
C GLU A 78 8.86 20.71 35.42
N ASP A 79 7.70 21.07 34.84
CA ASP A 79 6.87 22.21 35.30
C ASP A 79 5.83 21.82 36.38
N PHE A 80 5.63 20.52 36.62
CA PHE A 80 4.78 20.01 37.71
C PHE A 80 5.57 19.63 38.97
N GLY A 81 6.89 19.85 38.97
CA GLY A 81 7.81 19.49 40.05
C GLY A 81 8.27 20.64 40.96
N LEU A 82 7.74 21.86 40.79
CA LEU A 82 8.00 22.99 41.70
C LEU A 82 6.69 23.50 42.31
N PHE A 83 6.18 22.76 43.30
CA PHE A 83 5.27 23.28 44.33
C PHE A 83 5.79 22.87 45.71
#